data_AF-A0A2E8CY77-F1
#
_entry.id   AF-A0A2E8CY77-F1
#
_cell.length_a   1.000
_cell.length_b   1.000
_cell.length_c   1.000
_cell.angle_alpha   90.00
_cell.angle_beta   90.00
_cell.angle_gamma   90.00
#
_symmetry.space_group_name_H-M   'P 1'
#
loop_
_entity.id
_entity.type
_entity.pdbx_description
1 polymer ?
#
loop_
_entity_poly.entity_id
_entity_poly.type
_entity_poly.pdbx_seq_one_letter_code
_entity_poly.pdbx_strand_id
1 'polypeptide(L)'
;MALQTRDAPRNRAMQLSCVHCGNTFTISADQLGGRGRCPHCHGVIALPEADDASAPSDVQPRQATHWWENSISGLASLVIHLILILVFALIRFGGAAGEGFAEDVLIGELPSEQLGEAQDEELSSEEAPSTESPMDELIEVMEVERPIAPTTDSFSEDSLAVVSPSMSGGDAGSFDLGTVSVGGGSMAGGGWDGYLQNLRRNGLDIVITFDSTSSMDGELREVKDQIKRIGNALTTLVPKARIGLCTYRDEGDTYVVKGLPLTNDIQAIDSYLSEVSAGGGGNTPEAVHEGLRWAVSNNPFRTNARKVLLLFGDAPPHQQQLTTCLNIASDFQQQHGGIVSTVTCRAGSRLDEFYDIARMGGGEAFLTSDERQIMEQLLVLVFGSKHRARVLEAFELMER
;
A
#
# COMPACT_ATOMS: atom_id res chain seq x y z
N MET A 1 -59.47 16.93 49.72
CA MET A 1 -59.57 17.77 48.50
C MET A 1 -58.55 17.23 47.51
N ALA A 2 -58.99 16.68 46.39
CA ALA A 2 -58.08 16.09 45.40
C ALA A 2 -57.68 17.12 44.34
N LEU A 3 -56.51 16.94 43.74
CA LEU A 3 -56.23 17.34 42.35
C LEU A 3 -54.90 16.69 41.89
N GLN A 4 -55.00 15.59 41.14
CA GLN A 4 -53.86 15.06 40.38
C GLN A 4 -53.67 15.95 39.13
N THR A 5 -52.54 16.63 39.03
CA THR A 5 -52.11 17.26 37.77
C THR A 5 -51.37 16.22 36.93
N ARG A 6 -52.16 15.48 36.14
CA ARG A 6 -51.81 14.56 35.04
C ARG A 6 -50.36 14.60 34.55
N ASP A 7 -49.79 13.41 34.39
CA ASP A 7 -48.58 13.18 33.59
C ASP A 7 -48.69 13.76 32.18
N ALA A 8 -47.61 14.40 31.73
CA ALA A 8 -47.37 14.70 30.33
C ALA A 8 -46.27 13.75 29.82
N PRO A 9 -46.50 12.92 28.80
CA PRO A 9 -45.48 12.03 28.29
C PRO A 9 -44.32 12.86 27.71
N ARG A 10 -43.11 12.66 28.25
CA ARG A 10 -41.90 13.29 27.71
C ARG A 10 -41.62 12.70 26.33
N ASN A 11 -41.96 13.46 25.30
CA ASN A 11 -41.82 13.04 23.90
C ASN A 11 -40.31 12.95 23.54
N ARG A 12 -39.69 11.80 23.83
CA ARG A 12 -38.29 11.52 23.53
C ARG A 12 -38.14 11.31 22.02
N ALA A 13 -37.77 12.39 21.35
CA ALA A 13 -37.37 12.37 19.97
C ALA A 13 -35.93 11.80 19.86
N MET A 14 -35.72 10.83 18.97
CA MET A 14 -34.41 10.22 18.70
C MET A 14 -33.95 10.57 17.29
N GLN A 15 -32.66 10.86 17.14
CA GLN A 15 -32.06 11.31 15.87
C GLN A 15 -31.30 10.14 15.21
N LEU A 16 -31.60 9.85 13.94
CA LEU A 16 -30.99 8.76 13.17
C LEU A 16 -30.57 9.23 11.77
N SER A 17 -29.49 8.66 11.24
CA SER A 17 -29.03 8.90 9.85
C SER A 17 -29.58 7.84 8.90
N CYS A 18 -30.03 8.25 7.71
CA CYS A 18 -30.56 7.34 6.71
C CYS A 18 -29.44 6.63 5.92
N VAL A 19 -29.41 5.30 5.98
CA VAL A 19 -28.45 4.46 5.24
C VAL A 19 -28.47 4.65 3.71
N HIS A 20 -29.56 5.16 3.14
CA HIS A 20 -29.71 5.36 1.69
C HIS A 20 -29.26 6.74 1.18
N CYS A 21 -29.13 7.74 2.06
CA CYS A 21 -28.86 9.12 1.63
C CYS A 21 -28.02 9.97 2.60
N GLY A 22 -27.50 9.39 3.70
CA GLY A 22 -26.69 10.08 4.71
C GLY A 22 -27.48 11.01 5.63
N ASN A 23 -28.47 11.75 5.11
CA ASN A 23 -29.23 12.74 5.86
C ASN A 23 -29.80 12.21 7.17
N THR A 24 -29.62 13.01 8.22
CA THR A 24 -30.12 12.78 9.56
C THR A 24 -31.53 13.32 9.72
N PHE A 25 -32.42 12.51 10.29
CA PHE A 25 -33.81 12.83 10.54
C PHE A 25 -34.19 12.37 11.96
N THR A 26 -35.35 12.83 12.44
CA THR A 26 -35.79 12.60 13.82
C THR A 26 -37.06 11.75 13.84
N ILE A 27 -37.07 10.70 14.67
CA ILE A 27 -38.26 9.89 14.96
C ILE A 27 -38.76 10.15 16.38
N SER A 28 -40.04 9.94 16.61
CA SER A 28 -40.65 9.88 17.93
C SER A 28 -40.80 8.42 18.40
N ALA A 29 -40.97 8.20 19.71
CA ALA A 29 -40.92 6.87 20.30
C ALA A 29 -42.02 5.89 19.81
N ASP A 30 -43.13 6.43 19.28
CA ASP A 30 -44.22 5.70 18.62
C ASP A 30 -43.85 5.12 17.24
N GLN A 31 -42.66 5.47 16.71
CA GLN A 31 -42.14 5.00 15.42
C GLN A 31 -41.04 3.92 15.57
N LEU A 32 -40.72 3.51 16.80
CA LEU A 32 -39.76 2.44 17.09
C LEU A 32 -40.36 1.06 16.80
N GLY A 33 -39.48 0.08 16.54
CA GLY A 33 -39.86 -1.32 16.32
C GLY A 33 -40.56 -1.61 15.00
N GLY A 34 -39.90 -1.35 13.87
CA GLY A 34 -40.48 -1.66 12.56
C GLY A 34 -39.68 -1.21 11.35
N ARG A 35 -40.39 -0.95 10.24
CA ARG A 35 -39.83 -0.42 8.99
C ARG A 35 -40.43 0.95 8.65
N GLY A 36 -39.65 1.99 8.84
CA GLY A 36 -39.99 3.36 8.45
C GLY A 36 -39.62 3.68 7.00
N ARG A 37 -39.90 4.93 6.59
CA ARG A 37 -39.37 5.53 5.36
C ARG A 37 -38.63 6.82 5.70
N CYS A 38 -37.47 7.04 5.09
CA CYS A 38 -36.76 8.31 5.25
C CYS A 38 -37.56 9.48 4.62
N PRO A 39 -37.69 10.64 5.30
CA PRO A 39 -38.38 11.81 4.74
C PRO A 39 -37.63 12.49 3.59
N HIS A 40 -36.34 12.20 3.38
CA HIS A 40 -35.52 12.81 2.32
C HIS A 40 -35.48 12.01 1.02
N CYS A 41 -35.51 10.67 1.09
CA CYS A 41 -35.36 9.80 -0.09
C CYS A 41 -36.47 8.76 -0.26
N HIS A 42 -37.44 8.70 0.67
CA HIS A 42 -38.54 7.72 0.73
C HIS A 42 -38.13 6.23 0.80
N GLY A 43 -36.83 5.93 0.83
CA GLY A 43 -36.26 4.60 1.00
C GLY A 43 -36.68 3.98 2.33
N VAL A 44 -36.95 2.67 2.30
CA VAL A 44 -37.39 1.89 3.47
C VAL A 44 -36.20 1.58 4.36
N ILE A 45 -36.35 1.82 5.66
CA ILE A 45 -35.30 1.67 6.67
C ILE A 45 -35.85 0.91 7.87
N ALA A 46 -35.05 0.03 8.48
CA ALA A 46 -35.39 -0.54 9.78
C ALA A 46 -35.22 0.53 10.86
N LEU A 47 -36.17 0.61 11.79
CA LEU A 47 -36.10 1.48 12.96
C LEU A 47 -35.91 0.59 14.19
N PRO A 48 -34.99 0.94 15.12
CA PRO A 48 -34.67 0.08 16.26
C PRO A 48 -35.90 -0.16 17.14
N GLU A 49 -35.93 -1.32 17.80
CA GLU A 49 -36.96 -1.62 18.80
C GLU A 49 -36.73 -0.77 20.06
N ALA A 50 -37.81 -0.50 20.79
CA ALA A 50 -37.75 0.23 22.04
C ALA A 50 -37.42 -0.76 23.17
N ASP A 51 -36.16 -0.86 23.56
CA ASP A 51 -35.76 -1.64 24.75
C ASP A 51 -36.54 -1.16 25.98
N ASP A 52 -37.23 -2.09 26.65
CA ASP A 52 -37.93 -1.82 27.90
C ASP A 52 -36.92 -1.40 28.98
N ALA A 53 -36.99 -0.14 29.39
CA ALA A 53 -36.01 0.49 30.27
C ALA A 53 -36.16 0.06 31.74
N SER A 54 -35.85 -1.21 32.05
CA SER A 54 -36.10 -1.83 33.36
C SER A 54 -34.92 -2.61 33.96
N ALA A 55 -33.70 -2.06 33.93
CA ALA A 55 -32.71 -2.19 35.01
C ALA A 55 -31.50 -1.26 34.78
N PRO A 56 -30.88 -0.68 35.82
CA PRO A 56 -29.46 -0.38 35.75
C PRO A 56 -28.70 -1.71 35.66
N SER A 57 -27.78 -1.84 34.70
CA SER A 57 -26.86 -2.98 34.67
C SER A 57 -25.89 -2.86 35.85
N ASP A 58 -26.18 -3.61 36.91
CA ASP A 58 -25.42 -3.59 38.15
C ASP A 58 -23.99 -4.09 37.87
N VAL A 59 -23.04 -3.15 37.81
CA VAL A 59 -21.63 -3.44 37.53
C VAL A 59 -21.04 -4.10 38.77
N GLN A 60 -21.25 -5.41 38.90
CA GLN A 60 -20.56 -6.21 39.89
C GLN A 60 -19.06 -5.99 39.72
N PRO A 61 -18.34 -5.49 40.74
CA PRO A 61 -16.88 -5.48 40.69
C PRO A 61 -16.45 -6.94 40.55
N ARG A 62 -15.67 -7.24 39.50
CA ARG A 62 -15.16 -8.60 39.26
C ARG A 62 -14.55 -9.11 40.55
N GLN A 63 -15.15 -10.17 41.12
CA GLN A 63 -14.54 -10.86 42.26
C GLN A 63 -13.13 -11.27 41.84
N ALA A 64 -12.15 -11.06 42.74
CA ALA A 64 -10.77 -11.39 42.44
C ALA A 64 -10.61 -12.90 42.29
N THR A 65 -10.67 -13.39 41.05
CA THR A 65 -10.37 -14.78 40.68
C THR A 65 -9.03 -15.16 41.29
N HIS A 66 -9.01 -16.22 42.10
CA HIS A 66 -7.85 -16.54 42.91
C HIS A 66 -6.61 -16.78 42.03
N TRP A 67 -5.58 -15.96 42.24
CA TRP A 67 -4.32 -15.90 41.49
C TRP A 67 -3.46 -17.18 41.53
N TRP A 68 -3.98 -18.27 42.11
CA TRP A 68 -3.40 -19.60 42.20
C TRP A 68 -3.96 -20.61 41.19
N GLU A 69 -5.18 -20.42 40.69
CA GLU A 69 -5.82 -21.42 39.81
C GLU A 69 -5.07 -21.55 38.46
N ASN A 70 -4.43 -20.47 38.00
CA ASN A 70 -3.58 -20.47 36.81
C ASN A 70 -2.20 -21.13 37.01
N SER A 71 -1.77 -21.36 38.26
CA SER A 71 -0.43 -21.92 38.56
C SER A 71 -0.29 -23.39 38.17
N ILE A 72 -1.38 -24.17 38.22
CA ILE A 72 -1.38 -25.61 37.90
C ILE A 72 -1.07 -25.82 36.41
N SER A 73 -1.71 -25.04 35.53
CA SER A 73 -1.51 -25.11 34.08
C SER A 73 -0.08 -24.75 33.66
N GLY A 74 0.52 -23.75 34.31
CA GLY A 74 1.91 -23.37 34.07
C GLY A 74 2.91 -24.46 34.46
N LEU A 75 2.72 -25.07 35.64
CA LEU A 75 3.57 -26.19 36.10
C LEU A 75 3.39 -27.44 35.22
N ALA A 76 2.17 -27.76 34.81
CA ALA A 76 1.91 -28.87 33.89
C ALA A 76 2.61 -28.67 32.53
N SER A 77 2.55 -27.46 31.96
CA SER A 77 3.26 -27.12 30.73
C SER A 77 4.78 -27.27 30.88
N LEU A 78 5.35 -26.77 31.99
CA LEU A 78 6.79 -26.87 32.25
C LEU A 78 7.25 -28.34 32.38
N VAL A 79 6.47 -29.20 33.07
CA VAL A 79 6.77 -30.63 33.18
C VAL A 79 6.72 -31.32 31.81
N ILE A 80 5.73 -31.01 30.96
CA ILE A 80 5.63 -31.56 29.60
C ILE A 80 6.85 -31.19 28.75
N HIS A 81 7.29 -29.93 28.80
CA HIS A 81 8.49 -29.48 28.08
C HIS A 81 9.77 -30.13 28.60
N LEU A 82 9.91 -30.31 29.92
CA LEU A 82 11.08 -30.97 30.52
C LEU A 82 11.14 -32.46 30.13
N ILE A 83 10.00 -33.15 30.07
CA ILE A 83 9.90 -34.52 29.55
C ILE A 83 10.27 -34.57 28.06
N LEU A 84 9.78 -33.65 27.23
CA LEU A 84 10.15 -33.57 25.81
C LEU A 84 11.65 -33.36 25.60
N ILE A 85 12.27 -32.45 26.36
CA ILE A 85 13.72 -32.19 26.32
C ILE A 85 14.50 -33.45 26.74
N LEU A 86 14.06 -34.17 27.79
CA LEU A 86 14.67 -35.43 28.21
C LEU A 86 14.57 -36.51 27.12
N VAL A 87 13.41 -36.64 26.47
CA VAL A 87 13.19 -37.59 25.36
C VAL A 87 14.09 -37.25 24.16
N PHE A 88 14.21 -35.97 23.77
CA PHE A 88 15.13 -35.57 22.70
C PHE A 88 16.60 -35.81 23.06
N ALA A 89 17.01 -35.57 24.31
CA ALA A 89 18.36 -35.87 24.78
C ALA A 89 18.68 -37.38 24.74
N LEU A 90 17.74 -38.22 25.17
CA LEU A 90 17.87 -39.68 25.12
C LEU A 90 17.88 -40.21 23.68
N ILE A 91 17.07 -39.66 22.77
CA ILE A 91 17.11 -39.99 21.34
C ILE A 91 18.47 -39.61 20.72
N ARG A 92 19.07 -38.48 21.13
CA ARG A 92 20.41 -38.06 20.68
C ARG A 92 21.56 -38.91 21.22
N PHE A 93 21.37 -39.60 22.35
CA PHE A 93 22.37 -40.52 22.93
C PHE A 93 22.09 -42.01 22.70
N GLY A 94 20.94 -42.37 22.10
CA GLY A 94 20.63 -43.75 21.70
C GLY A 94 21.25 -44.19 20.37
N GLY A 95 21.93 -43.28 19.66
CA GLY A 95 22.65 -43.58 18.41
C GLY A 95 23.90 -44.42 18.69
N ALA A 96 23.98 -45.60 18.07
CA ALA A 96 25.03 -46.58 18.30
C ALA A 96 26.45 -46.04 18.09
N ALA A 97 27.41 -46.58 18.85
CA ALA A 97 28.82 -46.41 18.56
C ALA A 97 29.14 -46.97 17.17
N GLY A 98 29.75 -46.15 16.31
CA GLY A 98 30.19 -46.53 14.98
C GLY A 98 31.52 -45.86 14.67
N GLU A 99 32.50 -46.65 14.25
CA GLU A 99 33.78 -46.14 13.75
C GLU A 99 33.56 -45.40 12.43
N GLY A 100 34.03 -44.15 12.35
CA GLY A 100 33.78 -43.25 11.22
C GLY A 100 34.97 -42.35 10.97
N PHE A 101 35.90 -42.86 10.16
CA PHE A 101 37.10 -42.25 9.56
C PHE A 101 37.24 -40.72 9.72
N ALA A 102 38.37 -40.31 10.31
CA ALA A 102 38.88 -38.95 10.13
C ALA A 102 39.41 -38.81 8.69
N GLU A 103 38.89 -37.83 7.95
CA GLU A 103 39.42 -37.39 6.67
C GLU A 103 39.91 -35.95 6.84
N ASP A 104 41.23 -35.77 6.93
CA ASP A 104 41.87 -34.49 7.22
C ASP A 104 41.73 -33.54 6.01
N VAL A 105 40.71 -32.70 6.03
CA VAL A 105 40.51 -31.64 5.03
C VAL A 105 41.59 -30.58 5.19
N LEU A 106 42.62 -30.65 4.33
CA LEU A 106 43.66 -29.63 4.23
C LEU A 106 43.05 -28.28 3.81
N ILE A 107 42.91 -27.37 4.78
CA ILE A 107 42.67 -25.95 4.50
C ILE A 107 44.03 -25.33 4.18
N GLY A 108 44.22 -24.95 2.91
CA GLY A 108 45.46 -24.32 2.46
C GLY A 108 45.67 -22.94 3.09
N GLU A 109 46.92 -22.64 3.44
CA GLU A 109 47.30 -21.35 4.03
C GLU A 109 47.12 -20.20 3.02
N LEU A 110 46.54 -19.09 3.49
CA LEU A 110 46.49 -17.85 2.72
C LEU A 110 47.89 -17.21 2.71
N PRO A 111 48.44 -16.80 1.55
CA PRO A 111 49.74 -16.15 1.50
C PRO A 111 49.65 -14.77 2.14
N SER A 112 50.40 -14.56 3.23
CA SER A 112 50.59 -13.25 3.83
C SER A 112 51.50 -12.39 2.96
N GLU A 113 50.99 -11.25 2.45
CA GLU A 113 51.84 -10.25 1.80
C GLU A 113 52.85 -9.67 2.81
N GLN A 114 54.14 -9.85 2.53
CA GLN A 114 55.21 -9.25 3.31
C GLN A 114 55.44 -7.81 2.82
N LEU A 115 55.06 -6.82 3.62
CA LEU A 115 55.47 -5.44 3.43
C LEU A 115 56.98 -5.35 3.68
N GLY A 116 57.76 -5.23 2.61
CA GLY A 116 59.21 -5.08 2.68
C GLY A 116 59.63 -3.66 3.04
N GLU A 117 60.37 -3.50 4.14
CA GLU A 117 61.05 -2.25 4.49
C GLU A 117 62.22 -1.98 3.53
N ALA A 118 62.20 -0.85 2.83
CA ALA A 118 63.41 -0.08 2.45
C ALA A 118 63.06 1.16 1.60
N GLN A 119 62.95 2.33 2.23
CA GLN A 119 63.78 3.53 1.93
C GLN A 119 63.22 4.76 2.65
N ASP A 120 64.06 5.38 3.47
CA ASP A 120 63.88 6.74 3.95
C ASP A 120 64.28 7.73 2.83
N GLU A 121 63.45 8.73 2.54
CA GLU A 121 63.89 9.96 1.86
C GLU A 121 63.36 11.18 2.62
N GLU A 122 64.21 12.20 2.76
CA GLU A 122 64.01 13.31 3.71
C GLU A 122 63.09 14.40 3.15
N LEU A 123 62.26 15.00 4.00
CA LEU A 123 61.66 16.31 3.69
C LEU A 123 62.74 17.40 3.82
N SER A 124 63.06 18.05 2.70
CA SER A 124 63.77 19.33 2.67
C SER A 124 62.88 20.41 2.04
N SER A 125 63.08 21.67 2.42
CA SER A 125 62.15 22.77 2.13
C SER A 125 62.88 24.08 1.81
N GLU A 126 62.92 24.43 0.51
CA GLU A 126 63.41 25.71 -0.02
C GLU A 126 62.63 26.06 -1.32
N GLU A 127 62.67 27.27 -1.88
CA GLU A 127 62.26 28.58 -1.34
C GLU A 127 62.12 29.58 -2.53
N ALA A 128 60.90 30.10 -2.76
CA ALA A 128 60.64 31.35 -3.52
C ALA A 128 61.09 31.39 -5.03
N PRO A 129 61.29 32.56 -5.69
CA PRO A 129 60.18 33.29 -6.34
C PRO A 129 60.44 33.85 -7.78
N SER A 130 59.40 34.49 -8.36
CA SER A 130 59.46 35.65 -9.31
C SER A 130 59.94 35.39 -10.78
N THR A 131 59.67 36.19 -11.83
CA THR A 131 58.91 37.46 -12.00
C THR A 131 58.44 37.70 -13.48
N GLU A 132 57.41 38.54 -13.67
CA GLU A 132 57.03 39.36 -14.87
C GLU A 132 56.52 38.74 -16.20
N SER A 133 55.90 39.61 -17.02
CA SER A 133 54.99 39.38 -18.17
C SER A 133 55.64 39.96 -19.48
N PRO A 134 54.96 40.36 -20.60
CA PRO A 134 53.55 40.24 -21.05
C PRO A 134 53.33 39.83 -22.55
N MET A 135 52.06 39.67 -22.99
CA MET A 135 51.42 40.42 -24.11
C MET A 135 50.07 39.81 -24.60
N ASP A 136 48.99 40.59 -24.43
CA ASP A 136 47.91 40.99 -25.38
C ASP A 136 47.04 40.04 -26.25
N GLU A 137 45.80 40.53 -26.46
CA GLU A 137 44.77 40.26 -27.50
C GLU A 137 44.23 38.81 -27.68
N LEU A 138 42.92 38.54 -27.50
CA LEU A 138 41.81 39.18 -28.22
C LEU A 138 40.49 39.28 -27.40
N ILE A 139 39.53 40.05 -27.93
CA ILE A 139 38.20 40.29 -27.36
C ILE A 139 37.11 39.84 -28.34
N GLU A 140 36.10 39.11 -27.86
CA GLU A 140 34.74 39.25 -28.38
C GLU A 140 33.70 38.88 -27.30
N VAL A 141 32.60 39.63 -27.22
CA VAL A 141 31.53 39.43 -26.23
C VAL A 141 30.19 39.49 -26.95
N MET A 142 29.40 38.41 -26.89
CA MET A 142 28.08 38.37 -27.50
C MET A 142 27.02 38.97 -26.57
N GLU A 143 26.28 39.97 -27.05
CA GLU A 143 25.14 40.54 -26.34
C GLU A 143 23.88 39.66 -26.44
N VAL A 144 22.95 39.85 -25.50
CA VAL A 144 21.73 39.04 -25.37
C VAL A 144 20.49 39.87 -25.69
N GLU A 145 19.81 39.54 -26.78
CA GLU A 145 18.61 40.26 -27.23
C GLU A 145 17.31 39.61 -26.73
N ARG A 146 16.25 40.42 -26.52
CA ARG A 146 14.94 39.98 -26.02
C ARG A 146 13.81 40.48 -26.94
N PRO A 147 12.86 39.64 -27.37
CA PRO A 147 11.65 40.10 -28.05
C PRO A 147 10.56 40.58 -27.07
N ILE A 148 9.73 41.52 -27.52
CA ILE A 148 8.57 42.10 -26.80
C ILE A 148 7.34 42.03 -27.73
N ALA A 149 6.13 41.92 -27.17
CA ALA A 149 4.83 41.98 -27.87
C ALA A 149 4.43 43.47 -28.18
N PRO A 150 3.18 43.90 -28.55
CA PRO A 150 1.85 43.26 -28.63
C PRO A 150 1.43 43.07 -30.13
N THR A 151 0.18 43.07 -30.67
CA THR A 151 -1.18 43.53 -30.27
C THR A 151 -2.31 42.61 -30.76
N THR A 152 -3.54 42.93 -30.33
CA THR A 152 -4.83 42.29 -30.68
C THR A 152 -5.49 42.87 -31.93
N ASP A 153 -6.28 42.07 -32.66
CA ASP A 153 -7.71 42.35 -32.88
C ASP A 153 -8.50 41.05 -33.22
N SER A 154 -9.75 41.14 -33.70
CA SER A 154 -10.82 40.18 -33.34
C SER A 154 -11.80 39.74 -34.45
N PHE A 155 -12.57 38.67 -34.15
CA PHE A 155 -13.76 38.11 -34.83
C PHE A 155 -13.64 37.49 -36.24
N SER A 156 -13.93 36.18 -36.33
CA SER A 156 -15.16 35.65 -37.00
C SER A 156 -15.29 34.12 -36.84
N GLU A 157 -16.52 33.61 -36.92
CA GLU A 157 -16.87 32.18 -36.98
C GLU A 157 -17.14 31.77 -38.44
N ASP A 158 -16.85 30.53 -38.85
CA ASP A 158 -17.84 29.62 -39.49
C ASP A 158 -17.29 28.18 -39.73
N SER A 159 -18.22 27.24 -39.85
CA SER A 159 -18.20 26.03 -40.70
C SER A 159 -17.22 24.87 -40.38
N LEU A 160 -17.75 23.84 -39.72
CA LEU A 160 -17.23 22.46 -39.78
C LEU A 160 -17.74 21.76 -41.05
N ALA A 161 -16.83 21.23 -41.88
CA ALA A 161 -17.18 20.42 -43.05
C ALA A 161 -17.06 18.91 -42.74
N VAL A 162 -18.16 18.16 -42.84
CA VAL A 162 -18.18 16.71 -42.65
C VAL A 162 -17.71 16.00 -43.92
N VAL A 163 -16.71 15.12 -43.81
CA VAL A 163 -16.24 14.27 -44.91
C VAL A 163 -16.59 12.81 -44.60
N SER A 164 -17.51 12.24 -45.37
CA SER A 164 -17.92 10.83 -45.29
C SER A 164 -17.14 9.98 -46.30
N PRO A 165 -16.43 8.91 -45.89
CA PRO A 165 -15.89 7.91 -46.81
C PRO A 165 -16.97 6.89 -47.19
N SER A 166 -17.15 6.64 -48.49
CA SER A 166 -18.02 5.55 -48.99
C SER A 166 -17.43 4.18 -48.69
N MET A 167 -18.28 3.22 -48.35
CA MET A 167 -17.91 1.80 -48.24
C MET A 167 -18.16 1.06 -49.57
N SER A 168 -17.14 0.38 -50.09
CA SER A 168 -17.25 -0.61 -51.16
C SER A 168 -16.54 -1.89 -50.73
N GLY A 169 -17.28 -3.00 -50.63
CA GLY A 169 -16.78 -4.26 -50.07
C GLY A 169 -16.32 -5.28 -51.12
N GLY A 170 -15.69 -6.35 -50.63
CA GLY A 170 -15.06 -7.42 -51.43
C GLY A 170 -13.52 -7.34 -51.35
N ASP A 171 -12.77 -8.43 -51.17
CA ASP A 171 -13.18 -9.82 -50.94
C ASP A 171 -12.07 -10.63 -50.22
N ALA A 172 -12.43 -11.82 -49.71
CA ALA A 172 -11.64 -13.00 -49.33
C ALA A 172 -10.13 -12.90 -48.97
N GLY A 173 -9.75 -13.52 -47.84
CA GLY A 173 -8.48 -14.27 -47.79
C GLY A 173 -7.81 -14.48 -46.42
N SER A 174 -7.72 -15.76 -46.00
CA SER A 174 -6.69 -16.33 -45.11
C SER A 174 -6.40 -15.67 -43.74
N PHE A 175 -6.92 -16.27 -42.66
CA PHE A 175 -6.29 -16.18 -41.34
C PHE A 175 -5.16 -17.22 -41.24
N ASP A 176 -3.92 -16.76 -41.01
CA ASP A 176 -2.79 -17.61 -40.62
C ASP A 176 -2.46 -17.39 -39.13
N LEU A 177 -2.11 -18.46 -38.41
CA LEU A 177 -1.92 -18.47 -36.96
C LEU A 177 -0.43 -18.46 -36.61
N GLY A 178 0.27 -17.40 -37.01
CA GLY A 178 1.72 -17.28 -36.86
C GLY A 178 2.19 -15.86 -36.54
N THR A 179 2.95 -15.73 -35.45
CA THR A 179 3.56 -14.49 -34.90
C THR A 179 2.58 -13.44 -34.35
N VAL A 180 2.80 -13.03 -33.09
CA VAL A 180 2.09 -11.89 -32.48
C VAL A 180 2.75 -10.59 -32.94
N SER A 181 2.50 -10.22 -34.19
CA SER A 181 2.79 -8.87 -34.69
C SER A 181 1.80 -7.89 -34.08
N VAL A 182 2.29 -6.89 -33.34
CA VAL A 182 1.45 -5.81 -32.77
C VAL A 182 1.17 -4.76 -33.85
N GLY A 183 0.49 -5.18 -34.92
CA GLY A 183 -0.07 -4.34 -35.98
C GLY A 183 -1.55 -4.06 -35.72
N GLY A 184 -1.96 -2.79 -35.72
CA GLY A 184 -3.33 -2.40 -35.36
C GLY A 184 -4.37 -2.78 -36.43
N GLY A 185 -5.49 -3.39 -36.01
CA GLY A 185 -6.45 -4.00 -36.95
C GLY A 185 -7.91 -4.19 -36.49
N SER A 186 -8.41 -3.47 -35.47
CA SER A 186 -9.84 -3.46 -35.04
C SER A 186 -10.36 -4.79 -34.44
N MET A 187 -11.46 -4.87 -33.66
CA MET A 187 -12.54 -3.92 -33.32
C MET A 187 -12.79 -3.86 -31.79
N ALA A 188 -13.49 -2.81 -31.31
CA ALA A 188 -14.18 -2.76 -30.00
C ALA A 188 -13.34 -2.73 -28.68
N GLY A 189 -12.28 -1.91 -28.61
CA GLY A 189 -11.41 -1.78 -27.41
C GLY A 189 -11.11 -0.36 -26.88
N GLY A 190 -11.80 0.68 -27.37
CA GLY A 190 -11.41 2.11 -27.33
C GLY A 190 -11.19 2.84 -25.98
N GLY A 191 -11.03 2.14 -24.86
CA GLY A 191 -10.69 2.73 -23.55
C GLY A 191 -9.66 1.95 -22.73
N TRP A 192 -9.50 0.65 -22.96
CA TRP A 192 -8.54 -0.20 -22.24
C TRP A 192 -7.19 -0.27 -22.97
N ASP A 193 -7.20 -0.59 -24.27
CA ASP A 193 -5.96 -0.81 -25.03
C ASP A 193 -5.12 0.46 -25.13
N GLY A 194 -5.78 1.61 -25.37
CA GLY A 194 -5.13 2.92 -25.36
C GLY A 194 -4.58 3.32 -23.98
N TYR A 195 -5.23 2.87 -22.89
CA TYR A 195 -4.76 3.10 -21.53
C TYR A 195 -3.55 2.22 -21.20
N LEU A 196 -3.56 0.93 -21.56
CA LEU A 196 -2.41 0.03 -21.42
C LEU A 196 -1.23 0.49 -22.30
N GLN A 197 -1.50 0.95 -23.52
CA GLN A 197 -0.49 1.53 -24.41
C GLN A 197 0.14 2.82 -23.82
N ASN A 198 -0.64 3.63 -23.11
CA ASN A 198 -0.13 4.78 -22.36
C ASN A 198 0.77 4.36 -21.19
N LEU A 199 0.40 3.32 -20.42
CA LEU A 199 1.28 2.76 -19.38
C LEU A 199 2.58 2.19 -19.95
N ARG A 200 2.51 1.43 -21.06
CA ARG A 200 3.67 0.89 -21.79
C ARG A 200 4.60 2.01 -22.29
N ARG A 201 4.04 3.14 -22.73
CA ARG A 201 4.81 4.31 -23.19
C ARG A 201 5.47 5.06 -22.03
N ASN A 202 4.69 5.45 -21.02
CA ASN A 202 5.11 6.43 -20.02
C ASN A 202 5.65 5.80 -18.71
N GLY A 203 5.24 4.56 -18.41
CA GLY A 203 5.59 3.85 -17.18
C GLY A 203 4.46 3.80 -16.14
N LEU A 204 4.67 2.91 -15.18
CA LEU A 204 3.84 2.66 -14.01
C LEU A 204 4.77 2.53 -12.79
N ASP A 205 4.61 3.41 -11.81
CA ASP A 205 5.34 3.38 -10.53
C ASP A 205 4.35 3.01 -9.42
N ILE A 206 4.62 1.92 -8.70
CA ILE A 206 3.79 1.46 -7.58
C ILE A 206 4.66 1.41 -6.33
N VAL A 207 4.20 1.97 -5.22
CA VAL A 207 4.79 1.74 -3.89
C VAL A 207 3.77 1.02 -3.02
N ILE A 208 4.17 -0.11 -2.46
CA ILE A 208 3.31 -0.94 -1.61
C ILE A 208 3.84 -0.83 -0.18
N THR A 209 3.05 -0.19 0.67
CA THR A 209 3.34 0.10 2.07
C THR A 209 2.47 -0.78 2.95
N PHE A 210 3.07 -1.61 3.80
CA PHE A 210 2.32 -2.59 4.58
C PHE A 210 2.82 -2.74 6.01
N ASP A 211 1.86 -2.92 6.92
CA ASP A 211 2.09 -3.25 8.32
C ASP A 211 2.83 -4.60 8.48
N SER A 212 3.73 -4.67 9.46
CA SER A 212 4.51 -5.87 9.80
C SER A 212 4.60 -6.12 11.31
N THR A 213 3.64 -5.61 12.07
CA THR A 213 3.49 -5.95 13.49
C THR A 213 3.00 -7.40 13.67
N SER A 214 2.95 -7.87 14.91
CA SER A 214 2.68 -9.28 15.21
C SER A 214 1.26 -9.77 14.87
N SER A 215 0.29 -8.86 14.71
CA SER A 215 -1.09 -9.22 14.31
C SER A 215 -1.20 -9.66 12.84
N MET A 216 -0.33 -9.11 12.00
CA MET A 216 -0.37 -9.22 10.54
C MET A 216 0.37 -10.45 9.96
N ASP A 217 0.87 -11.40 10.77
CA ASP A 217 1.70 -12.52 10.25
C ASP A 217 1.02 -13.38 9.17
N GLY A 218 -0.30 -13.60 9.27
CA GLY A 218 -1.08 -14.30 8.25
C GLY A 218 -1.05 -13.57 6.92
N GLU A 219 -1.60 -12.37 6.96
CA GLU A 219 -1.85 -11.48 5.84
C GLU A 219 -0.55 -10.98 5.22
N LEU A 220 0.53 -10.84 6.00
CA LEU A 220 1.87 -10.52 5.51
C LEU A 220 2.41 -11.63 4.60
N ARG A 221 2.16 -12.91 4.92
CA ARG A 221 2.56 -14.03 4.05
C ARG A 221 1.76 -14.01 2.74
N GLU A 222 0.46 -13.77 2.81
CA GLU A 222 -0.40 -13.62 1.62
C GLU A 222 0.00 -12.42 0.76
N VAL A 223 0.16 -11.24 1.36
CA VAL A 223 0.55 -9.99 0.68
C VAL A 223 1.88 -10.18 -0.05
N LYS A 224 2.88 -10.83 0.56
CA LYS A 224 4.13 -11.19 -0.12
C LYS A 224 3.89 -12.05 -1.37
N ASP A 225 3.09 -13.11 -1.26
CA ASP A 225 2.80 -14.00 -2.38
C ASP A 225 2.02 -13.30 -3.50
N GLN A 226 1.05 -12.44 -3.17
CA GLN A 226 0.32 -11.66 -4.17
C GLN A 226 1.25 -10.62 -4.85
N ILE A 227 2.12 -9.93 -4.09
CA ILE A 227 3.11 -8.99 -4.67
C ILE A 227 4.00 -9.69 -5.69
N LYS A 228 4.44 -10.93 -5.43
CA LYS A 228 5.27 -11.72 -6.37
C LYS A 228 4.51 -12.05 -7.66
N ARG A 229 3.27 -12.55 -7.56
CA ARG A 229 2.40 -12.83 -8.73
C ARG A 229 2.18 -11.57 -9.57
N ILE A 230 1.85 -10.47 -8.90
CA ILE A 230 1.55 -9.18 -9.53
C ILE A 230 2.82 -8.58 -10.15
N GLY A 231 3.99 -8.69 -9.53
CA GLY A 231 5.26 -8.25 -10.10
C GLY A 231 5.57 -8.92 -11.45
N ASN A 232 5.40 -10.23 -11.53
CA ASN A 232 5.59 -10.99 -12.77
C ASN A 232 4.60 -10.57 -13.87
N ALA A 233 3.30 -10.50 -13.53
CA ALA A 233 2.26 -10.12 -14.48
C ALA A 233 2.35 -8.65 -14.93
N LEU A 234 2.73 -7.73 -14.04
CA LEU A 234 2.95 -6.32 -14.37
C LEU A 234 4.13 -6.12 -15.30
N THR A 235 5.22 -6.89 -15.15
CA THR A 235 6.35 -6.86 -16.10
C THR A 235 5.91 -7.26 -17.51
N THR A 236 5.05 -8.28 -17.63
CA THR A 236 4.48 -8.73 -18.91
C THR A 236 3.51 -7.70 -19.52
N LEU A 237 2.61 -7.13 -18.72
CA LEU A 237 1.64 -6.14 -19.20
C LEU A 237 2.27 -4.77 -19.49
N VAL A 238 3.18 -4.32 -18.64
CA VAL A 238 3.80 -2.99 -18.67
C VAL A 238 5.31 -3.15 -18.42
N PRO A 239 6.14 -3.38 -19.46
CA PRO A 239 7.60 -3.56 -19.32
C PRO A 239 8.37 -2.36 -18.73
N LYS A 240 7.69 -1.23 -18.49
CA LYS A 240 8.20 -0.06 -17.77
C LYS A 240 7.66 0.05 -16.34
N ALA A 241 7.09 -1.01 -15.77
CA ALA A 241 6.66 -1.04 -14.38
C ALA A 241 7.88 -0.92 -13.43
N ARG A 242 7.66 -0.31 -12.26
CA ARG A 242 8.56 -0.38 -11.10
C ARG A 242 7.72 -0.56 -9.84
N ILE A 243 8.24 -1.34 -8.91
CA ILE A 243 7.64 -1.59 -7.60
C ILE A 243 8.65 -1.14 -6.54
N GLY A 244 8.19 -0.30 -5.61
CA GLY A 244 8.85 -0.02 -4.35
C GLY A 244 8.07 -0.70 -3.23
N LEU A 245 8.75 -1.15 -2.20
CA LEU A 245 8.15 -1.82 -1.05
C LEU A 245 8.53 -1.08 0.22
N CYS A 246 7.56 -0.85 1.10
CA CYS A 246 7.74 -0.22 2.40
C CYS A 246 7.07 -1.10 3.45
N THR A 247 7.72 -1.30 4.58
CA THR A 247 7.10 -1.98 5.71
C THR A 247 7.28 -1.18 6.99
N TYR A 248 6.22 -1.08 7.78
CA TYR A 248 6.19 -0.28 9.00
C TYR A 248 5.71 -1.09 10.21
N ARG A 249 5.93 -0.52 11.39
CA ARG A 249 5.55 -1.00 12.74
C ARG A 249 5.38 0.19 13.68
N ASP A 250 5.10 -0.04 14.97
CA ASP A 250 4.90 1.01 15.96
C ASP A 250 6.20 1.71 16.45
N GLU A 251 6.04 2.81 17.17
CA GLU A 251 7.13 3.52 17.84
C GLU A 251 7.72 2.69 19.01
N GLY A 252 9.05 2.52 19.01
CA GLY A 252 9.77 1.75 20.02
C GLY A 252 10.10 0.31 19.62
N ASP A 253 9.63 -0.14 18.45
CA ASP A 253 10.00 -1.43 17.88
C ASP A 253 11.44 -1.51 17.37
N THR A 254 11.88 -2.73 17.02
CA THR A 254 13.20 -3.01 16.42
C THR A 254 13.52 -2.17 15.16
N TYR A 255 12.48 -1.66 14.49
CA TYR A 255 12.52 -0.60 13.49
C TYR A 255 11.09 -0.06 13.31
N VAL A 256 10.95 1.22 12.99
CA VAL A 256 9.63 1.83 12.67
C VAL A 256 9.31 1.71 11.17
N VAL A 257 10.31 1.88 10.29
CA VAL A 257 10.18 1.70 8.84
C VAL A 257 11.42 1.03 8.23
N LYS A 258 11.19 0.15 7.25
CA LYS A 258 12.19 -0.34 6.28
C LYS A 258 11.58 -0.30 4.86
N GLY A 259 12.40 -0.28 3.82
CA GLY A 259 11.88 -0.31 2.45
C GLY A 259 12.92 -0.49 1.35
N LEU A 260 12.46 -1.02 0.22
CA LEU A 260 13.15 -1.18 -1.06
C LEU A 260 12.60 -0.11 -2.04
N PRO A 261 13.38 0.90 -2.46
CA PRO A 261 12.92 1.93 -3.38
C PRO A 261 12.50 1.40 -4.76
N LEU A 262 11.64 2.15 -5.47
CA LEU A 262 11.12 1.87 -6.82
C LEU A 262 12.14 1.23 -7.79
N THR A 263 12.07 -0.10 -7.92
CA THR A 263 12.93 -0.92 -8.79
C THR A 263 12.11 -1.73 -9.80
N ASN A 264 12.75 -2.17 -10.88
CA ASN A 264 12.23 -3.20 -11.80
C ASN A 264 12.96 -4.54 -11.66
N ASP A 265 13.84 -4.68 -10.65
CA ASP A 265 14.52 -5.92 -10.33
C ASP A 265 13.62 -6.82 -9.45
N ILE A 266 13.15 -7.91 -10.03
CA ILE A 266 12.33 -8.92 -9.36
C ILE A 266 13.14 -9.67 -8.28
N GLN A 267 14.46 -9.85 -8.44
CA GLN A 267 15.29 -10.54 -7.45
C GLN A 267 15.49 -9.69 -6.18
N ALA A 268 15.67 -8.38 -6.33
CA ALA A 268 15.67 -7.45 -5.20
C ALA A 268 14.31 -7.44 -4.46
N ILE A 269 13.20 -7.45 -5.21
CA ILE A 269 11.84 -7.55 -4.68
C ILE A 269 11.64 -8.86 -3.90
N ASP A 270 12.00 -10.00 -4.48
CA ASP A 270 11.90 -11.32 -3.85
C ASP A 270 12.75 -11.42 -2.56
N SER A 271 13.98 -10.88 -2.60
CA SER A 271 14.91 -10.87 -1.47
C SER A 271 14.35 -10.03 -0.32
N TYR A 272 13.93 -8.79 -0.57
CA TYR A 272 13.31 -7.94 0.45
C TYR A 272 12.05 -8.59 1.06
N LEU A 273 11.17 -9.17 0.22
CA LEU A 273 9.98 -9.89 0.70
C LEU A 273 10.33 -11.14 1.53
N SER A 274 11.51 -11.72 1.35
CA SER A 274 11.99 -12.84 2.19
C SER A 274 12.52 -12.39 3.56
N GLU A 275 13.16 -11.22 3.64
CA GLU A 275 13.75 -10.67 4.87
C GLU A 275 12.71 -10.07 5.83
N VAL A 276 11.65 -9.46 5.31
CA VAL A 276 10.59 -8.90 6.16
C VAL A 276 9.90 -10.01 6.94
N SER A 277 9.58 -9.75 8.21
CA SER A 277 8.88 -10.68 9.11
C SER A 277 7.87 -9.91 9.95
N ALA A 278 6.82 -10.58 10.42
CA ALA A 278 5.94 -10.02 11.43
C ALA A 278 6.65 -9.98 12.78
N GLY A 279 6.36 -8.98 13.61
CA GLY A 279 6.85 -8.90 14.98
C GLY A 279 6.75 -7.50 15.53
N GLY A 280 6.77 -7.36 16.85
CA GLY A 280 6.55 -6.06 17.47
C GLY A 280 5.08 -5.65 17.50
N GLY A 281 4.82 -4.35 17.64
CA GLY A 281 3.53 -3.77 17.99
C GLY A 281 3.06 -4.22 19.38
N GLY A 282 1.74 -4.38 19.52
CA GLY A 282 1.11 -4.87 20.77
C GLY A 282 0.32 -3.80 21.54
N ASN A 283 0.43 -2.54 21.11
CA ASN A 283 -0.56 -1.50 21.36
C ASN A 283 -1.11 -1.05 20.00
N THR A 284 -2.42 -0.83 19.88
CA THR A 284 -2.96 -0.01 18.78
C THR A 284 -3.18 1.41 19.33
N PRO A 285 -2.90 2.51 18.59
CA PRO A 285 -2.69 2.60 17.14
C PRO A 285 -1.24 2.36 16.65
N GLU A 286 -1.00 2.49 15.34
CA GLU A 286 0.28 2.18 14.66
C GLU A 286 0.93 3.41 13.98
N ALA A 287 2.24 3.31 13.66
CA ALA A 287 3.02 4.41 13.08
C ALA A 287 2.89 4.55 11.53
N VAL A 288 1.69 4.29 10.98
CA VAL A 288 1.29 4.41 9.55
C VAL A 288 1.88 5.64 8.84
N HIS A 289 1.95 6.77 9.54
CA HIS A 289 2.46 8.06 9.03
C HIS A 289 3.92 8.02 8.57
N GLU A 290 4.78 7.21 9.20
CA GLU A 290 6.17 7.02 8.77
C GLU A 290 6.24 6.16 7.49
N GLY A 291 5.41 5.12 7.40
CA GLY A 291 5.31 4.29 6.20
C GLY A 291 4.84 5.09 4.97
N LEU A 292 3.86 5.98 5.15
CA LEU A 292 3.43 6.93 4.11
C LEU A 292 4.52 7.95 3.76
N ARG A 293 5.23 8.50 4.76
CA ARG A 293 6.31 9.47 4.53
C ARG A 293 7.45 8.86 3.71
N TRP A 294 7.93 7.67 4.10
CA TRP A 294 8.96 6.95 3.35
C TRP A 294 8.49 6.64 1.92
N ALA A 295 7.25 6.18 1.76
CA ALA A 295 6.69 5.83 0.47
C ALA A 295 6.68 7.00 -0.54
N VAL A 296 6.45 8.23 -0.06
CA VAL A 296 6.52 9.45 -0.89
C VAL A 296 7.96 9.97 -1.01
N SER A 297 8.70 10.11 0.09
CA SER A 297 9.99 10.80 0.13
C SER A 297 11.18 9.98 -0.39
N ASN A 298 11.17 8.65 -0.25
CA ASN A 298 12.31 7.80 -0.59
C ASN A 298 12.20 7.15 -1.98
N ASN A 299 11.18 7.50 -2.77
CA ASN A 299 10.87 6.86 -4.04
C ASN A 299 10.94 7.85 -5.22
N PRO A 300 11.87 7.70 -6.18
CA PRO A 300 12.02 8.62 -7.30
C PRO A 300 10.97 8.34 -8.39
N PHE A 301 9.73 8.79 -8.17
CA PHE A 301 8.62 8.67 -9.11
C PHE A 301 8.89 9.42 -10.43
N ARG A 302 8.56 8.81 -11.57
CA ARG A 302 8.69 9.43 -12.90
C ARG A 302 7.54 10.38 -13.16
N THR A 303 7.83 11.61 -13.58
CA THR A 303 6.84 12.68 -13.84
C THR A 303 5.64 12.19 -14.66
N ASN A 304 5.90 11.53 -15.79
CA ASN A 304 4.87 11.12 -16.76
C ASN A 304 4.24 9.74 -16.47
N ALA A 305 4.78 8.97 -15.52
CA ALA A 305 4.22 7.66 -15.17
C ALA A 305 2.93 7.81 -14.35
N ARG A 306 2.04 6.80 -14.43
CA ARG A 306 1.02 6.63 -13.39
C ARG A 306 1.74 6.24 -12.09
N LYS A 307 1.40 6.92 -10.99
CA LYS A 307 1.98 6.69 -9.66
C LYS A 307 0.87 6.18 -8.75
N VAL A 308 1.10 5.07 -8.05
CA VAL A 308 0.12 4.48 -7.13
C VAL A 308 0.84 4.14 -5.82
N LEU A 309 0.26 4.55 -4.70
CA LEU A 309 0.68 4.17 -3.35
C LEU A 309 -0.45 3.31 -2.77
N LEU A 310 -0.12 2.09 -2.35
CA LEU A 310 -1.07 1.16 -1.73
C LEU A 310 -0.68 0.96 -0.27
N LEU A 311 -1.58 1.30 0.65
CA LEU A 311 -1.37 1.16 2.09
C LEU A 311 -2.18 -0.03 2.64
N PHE A 312 -1.52 -0.96 3.33
CA PHE A 312 -2.12 -2.13 3.98
C PHE A 312 -1.86 -2.13 5.49
N GLY A 313 -2.87 -2.47 6.29
CA GLY A 313 -2.75 -2.64 7.75
C GLY A 313 -4.08 -3.00 8.41
N ASP A 314 -4.06 -3.48 9.65
CA ASP A 314 -5.24 -3.84 10.44
C ASP A 314 -5.58 -2.85 11.57
N ALA A 315 -4.67 -1.92 11.88
CA ALA A 315 -4.82 -0.87 12.89
C ALA A 315 -4.80 0.56 12.30
N PRO A 316 -5.46 1.53 12.98
CA PRO A 316 -5.46 2.93 12.56
C PRO A 316 -4.11 3.64 12.86
N PRO A 317 -3.84 4.81 12.25
CA PRO A 317 -2.74 5.68 12.65
C PRO A 317 -2.91 6.23 14.08
N HIS A 318 -1.81 6.57 14.75
CA HIS A 318 -1.83 7.40 15.97
C HIS A 318 -2.64 8.69 15.75
N GLN A 319 -3.53 9.03 16.69
CA GLN A 319 -4.53 10.08 16.50
C GLN A 319 -3.92 11.46 16.20
N GLN A 320 -2.78 11.77 16.81
CA GLN A 320 -2.00 12.99 16.58
C GLN A 320 -1.40 13.05 15.16
N GLN A 321 -1.19 11.88 14.54
CA GLN A 321 -0.55 11.70 13.24
C GLN A 321 -1.55 11.45 12.09
N LEU A 322 -2.85 11.36 12.37
CA LEU A 322 -3.88 11.24 11.32
C LEU A 322 -3.79 12.43 10.34
N THR A 323 -3.71 13.66 10.84
CA THR A 323 -3.52 14.87 10.02
C THR A 323 -2.25 14.78 9.16
N THR A 324 -1.16 14.22 9.70
CA THR A 324 0.08 13.97 8.96
C THR A 324 -0.15 13.00 7.79
N CYS A 325 -0.89 11.92 8.01
CA CYS A 325 -1.26 10.94 6.96
C CYS A 325 -2.12 11.58 5.86
N LEU A 326 -3.15 12.35 6.24
CA LEU A 326 -4.05 13.05 5.31
C LEU A 326 -3.30 14.07 4.45
N ASN A 327 -2.38 14.83 5.04
CA ASN A 327 -1.53 15.78 4.33
C ASN A 327 -0.61 15.07 3.33
N ILE A 328 0.12 14.03 3.75
CA ILE A 328 1.02 13.26 2.85
C ILE A 328 0.25 12.68 1.66
N ALA A 329 -0.95 12.13 1.88
CA ALA A 329 -1.79 11.61 0.81
C ALA A 329 -2.27 12.71 -0.15
N SER A 330 -2.74 13.83 0.41
CA SER A 330 -3.16 15.02 -0.34
C SER A 330 -2.02 15.62 -1.19
N ASP A 331 -0.82 15.74 -0.62
CA ASP A 331 0.36 16.28 -1.32
C ASP A 331 0.85 15.34 -2.42
N PHE A 332 0.83 14.02 -2.20
CA PHE A 332 1.12 13.05 -3.26
C PHE A 332 0.14 13.14 -4.43
N GLN A 333 -1.14 13.37 -4.15
CA GLN A 333 -2.17 13.58 -5.16
C GLN A 333 -1.98 14.91 -5.92
N GLN A 334 -1.87 16.03 -5.19
CA GLN A 334 -1.84 17.36 -5.78
C GLN A 334 -0.50 17.71 -6.46
N GLN A 335 0.63 17.36 -5.84
CA GLN A 335 1.96 17.78 -6.30
C GLN A 335 2.58 16.79 -7.29
N HIS A 336 2.33 15.48 -7.13
CA HIS A 336 2.93 14.44 -7.99
C HIS A 336 1.94 13.83 -9.00
N GLY A 337 0.63 14.13 -8.89
CA GLY A 337 -0.40 13.45 -9.68
C GLY A 337 -0.49 11.96 -9.35
N GLY A 338 -0.22 11.59 -8.10
CA GLY A 338 -0.31 10.24 -7.59
C GLY A 338 -1.72 9.86 -7.12
N ILE A 339 -1.88 8.59 -6.78
CA ILE A 339 -3.10 8.04 -6.18
C ILE A 339 -2.68 7.28 -4.92
N VAL A 340 -3.24 7.61 -3.76
CA VAL A 340 -3.14 6.76 -2.55
C VAL A 340 -4.43 5.99 -2.40
N SER A 341 -4.32 4.67 -2.30
CA SER A 341 -5.43 3.76 -2.01
C SER A 341 -5.10 2.90 -0.81
N THR A 342 -6.11 2.46 -0.07
CA THR A 342 -5.93 1.79 1.23
C THR A 342 -6.67 0.46 1.29
N VAL A 343 -6.11 -0.48 2.04
CA VAL A 343 -6.67 -1.82 2.28
C VAL A 343 -6.61 -2.10 3.77
N THR A 344 -7.76 -2.15 4.42
CA THR A 344 -7.88 -2.64 5.80
C THR A 344 -7.84 -4.16 5.78
N CYS A 345 -6.88 -4.75 6.50
CA CYS A 345 -6.76 -6.18 6.75
C CYS A 345 -7.39 -6.55 8.11
N ARG A 346 -7.74 -7.82 8.32
CA ARG A 346 -8.20 -8.47 9.58
C ARG A 346 -9.40 -7.89 10.35
N ALA A 347 -9.74 -6.62 10.17
CA ALA A 347 -10.65 -5.91 11.05
C ALA A 347 -12.12 -6.31 10.84
N GLY A 348 -12.87 -6.41 11.94
CA GLY A 348 -14.32 -6.70 11.90
C GLY A 348 -15.18 -5.58 11.30
N SER A 349 -14.58 -4.42 11.04
CA SER A 349 -15.13 -3.27 10.33
C SER A 349 -14.02 -2.58 9.56
N ARG A 350 -14.37 -1.72 8.60
CA ARG A 350 -13.40 -0.79 7.99
C ARG A 350 -12.73 0.10 9.05
N LEU A 351 -11.51 0.58 8.76
CA LEU A 351 -10.90 1.71 9.47
C LEU A 351 -11.34 3.01 8.78
N ASP A 352 -11.99 3.92 9.50
CA ASP A 352 -12.48 5.19 8.93
C ASP A 352 -11.30 6.10 8.51
N GLU A 353 -10.19 6.04 9.24
CA GLU A 353 -8.94 6.74 8.95
C GLU A 353 -8.35 6.31 7.60
N PHE A 354 -8.40 5.01 7.27
CA PHE A 354 -7.94 4.50 5.97
C PHE A 354 -8.84 5.00 4.83
N TYR A 355 -10.14 5.17 5.08
CA TYR A 355 -11.08 5.75 4.10
C TYR A 355 -10.77 7.23 3.83
N ASP A 356 -10.49 8.02 4.87
CA ASP A 356 -10.12 9.43 4.67
C ASP A 356 -8.73 9.59 4.06
N ILE A 357 -7.74 8.73 4.37
CA ILE A 357 -6.43 8.70 3.70
C ILE A 357 -6.57 8.43 2.19
N ALA A 358 -7.32 7.39 1.79
CA ALA A 358 -7.55 7.10 0.38
C ALA A 358 -8.28 8.25 -0.33
N ARG A 359 -9.29 8.83 0.33
CA ARG A 359 -10.08 9.95 -0.20
C ARG A 359 -9.23 11.19 -0.43
N MET A 360 -8.36 11.56 0.51
CA MET A 360 -7.44 12.69 0.35
C MET A 360 -6.37 12.41 -0.72
N GLY A 361 -5.93 11.17 -0.84
CA GLY A 361 -5.03 10.73 -1.91
C GLY A 361 -5.69 10.45 -3.26
N GLY A 362 -6.99 10.75 -3.43
CA GLY A 362 -7.71 10.57 -4.69
C GLY A 362 -7.88 9.12 -5.17
N GLY A 363 -7.73 8.14 -4.27
CA GLY A 363 -7.90 6.72 -4.54
C GLY A 363 -9.14 6.11 -3.88
N GLU A 364 -9.08 4.80 -3.65
CA GLU A 364 -10.18 3.99 -3.14
C GLU A 364 -9.74 3.22 -1.89
N ALA A 365 -10.68 2.96 -0.98
CA ALA A 365 -10.45 2.22 0.26
C ALA A 365 -11.27 0.92 0.26
N PHE A 366 -10.61 -0.19 0.58
CA PHE A 366 -11.20 -1.52 0.63
C PHE A 366 -11.01 -2.17 2.00
N LEU A 367 -11.94 -3.03 2.38
CA LEU A 367 -11.79 -3.99 3.48
C LEU A 367 -11.56 -5.36 2.86
N THR A 368 -10.46 -6.03 3.20
CA THR A 368 -10.23 -7.41 2.82
C THR A 368 -10.48 -8.37 3.99
N SER A 369 -11.26 -9.40 3.71
CA SER A 369 -11.60 -10.50 4.61
C SER A 369 -11.64 -11.86 3.88
N ASP A 370 -11.05 -11.90 2.67
CA ASP A 370 -10.93 -13.08 1.82
C ASP A 370 -9.60 -12.99 1.05
N GLU A 371 -8.69 -13.90 1.37
CA GLU A 371 -7.33 -14.06 0.83
C GLU A 371 -7.27 -13.93 -0.72
N ARG A 372 -8.34 -14.40 -1.40
CA ARG A 372 -8.43 -14.46 -2.86
C ARG A 372 -8.78 -13.11 -3.48
N GLN A 373 -9.52 -12.27 -2.75
CA GLN A 373 -9.94 -10.96 -3.24
C GLN A 373 -8.80 -9.94 -3.20
N ILE A 374 -7.72 -10.19 -2.43
CA ILE A 374 -6.54 -9.32 -2.36
C ILE A 374 -5.93 -9.11 -3.76
N MET A 375 -5.80 -10.17 -4.58
CA MET A 375 -5.33 -10.06 -5.97
C MET A 375 -6.21 -9.14 -6.80
N GLU A 376 -7.53 -9.41 -6.83
CA GLU A 376 -8.47 -8.60 -7.61
C GLU A 376 -8.45 -7.13 -7.18
N GLN A 377 -8.50 -6.87 -5.87
CA GLN A 377 -8.53 -5.54 -5.31
C GLN A 377 -7.22 -4.78 -5.59
N LEU A 378 -6.04 -5.40 -5.39
CA LEU A 378 -4.76 -4.76 -5.65
C LEU A 378 -4.63 -4.37 -7.14
N LEU A 379 -5.02 -5.26 -8.05
CA LEU A 379 -5.04 -4.98 -9.49
C LEU A 379 -6.06 -3.89 -9.86
N VAL A 380 -7.23 -3.89 -9.23
CA VAL A 380 -8.23 -2.82 -9.34
C VAL A 380 -7.69 -1.49 -8.86
N LEU A 381 -6.90 -1.43 -7.79
CA LEU A 381 -6.28 -0.19 -7.29
C LEU A 381 -5.16 0.31 -8.23
N VAL A 382 -4.32 -0.61 -8.74
CA VAL A 382 -3.22 -0.29 -9.67
C VAL A 382 -3.73 0.23 -11.02
N PHE A 383 -4.80 -0.37 -11.57
CA PHE A 383 -5.34 0.02 -12.88
C PHE A 383 -6.56 0.96 -12.81
N GLY A 384 -7.23 1.04 -11.66
CA GLY A 384 -8.44 1.83 -11.38
C GLY A 384 -9.74 1.04 -11.62
N SER A 385 -10.70 1.14 -10.70
CA SER A 385 -12.01 0.45 -10.72
C SER A 385 -12.77 0.50 -12.05
N LYS A 386 -12.73 1.64 -12.76
CA LYS A 386 -13.26 1.82 -14.11
C LYS A 386 -12.81 0.78 -15.15
N HIS A 387 -11.72 0.06 -14.90
CA HIS A 387 -11.15 -0.97 -15.78
C HIS A 387 -11.30 -2.40 -15.24
N ARG A 388 -11.89 -2.62 -14.05
CA ARG A 388 -11.91 -3.91 -13.32
C ARG A 388 -12.16 -5.12 -14.23
N ALA A 389 -13.24 -5.12 -15.01
CA ALA A 389 -13.61 -6.27 -15.84
C ALA A 389 -12.50 -6.67 -16.85
N ARG A 390 -11.84 -5.69 -17.49
CA ARG A 390 -10.75 -5.94 -18.45
C ARG A 390 -9.42 -6.28 -17.76
N VAL A 391 -9.21 -5.78 -16.54
CA VAL A 391 -8.05 -6.14 -15.71
C VAL A 391 -8.14 -7.62 -15.33
N LEU A 392 -9.29 -8.07 -14.81
CA LEU A 392 -9.48 -9.47 -14.40
C LEU A 392 -9.41 -10.43 -15.59
N GLU A 393 -10.12 -10.13 -16.69
CA GLU A 393 -10.04 -10.87 -17.95
C GLU A 393 -8.60 -11.02 -18.47
N ALA A 394 -7.79 -9.95 -18.42
CA ALA A 394 -6.39 -10.00 -18.84
C ALA A 394 -5.51 -10.85 -17.91
N PHE A 395 -5.83 -10.95 -16.61
CA PHE A 395 -5.08 -11.76 -15.64
C PHE A 395 -5.49 -13.23 -15.65
N GLU A 396 -6.79 -13.55 -15.78
CA GLU A 396 -7.27 -14.93 -15.99
C GLU A 396 -6.66 -15.59 -17.25
N LEU A 397 -6.29 -14.79 -18.25
CA LEU A 397 -5.58 -15.21 -19.46
C LEU A 397 -4.06 -15.34 -19.30
N MET A 398 -3.48 -14.90 -18.18
CA MET A 398 -2.05 -15.05 -17.84
C MET A 398 -1.80 -16.11 -16.75
N GLU A 399 -2.80 -16.49 -15.96
CA GLU A 399 -2.73 -17.59 -14.98
C GLU A 399 -3.15 -18.95 -15.59
N ARG A 400 -3.19 -19.07 -16.92
CA ARG A 400 -3.53 -20.27 -17.70
C ARG A 400 -2.38 -20.76 -18.57
#